data_AF-A0AA38LK58-F1
#
_entry.id   AF-A0AA38LK58-F1
#
_cell.length_a   1.000
_cell.length_b   1.000
_cell.length_c   1.000
_cell.angle_alpha   90.00
_cell.angle_beta   90.00
_cell.angle_gamma   90.00
#
_symmetry.space_group_name_H-M   'P 1'
#
loop_
_entity.id
_entity.type
_entity.pdbx_description
1 polymer ?
#
loop_
_entity_poly.entity_id
_entity_poly.type
_entity_poly.pdbx_seq_one_letter_code
_entity_poly.pdbx_strand_id
1 'polypeptide(L)'
;KMVSKTGRNWHLQIHPTLWAYRTSIRTPTGATPYSLVYGTEAIIPLEVELPSLRISLRDYLDKDEDYRVARLAELELLDERRIRALNHLKVYQNRVSRGYNKCIIHREFDVGDLVLKENQKNTTKDREKK
;
A
#
# COMPACT_ATOMS: atom_id res chain seq x y z
N LYS A 1 3.45 -18.23 -3.59
CA LYS A 1 1.98 -17.98 -3.51
C LYS A 1 1.56 -18.24 -2.06
N MET A 2 1.27 -17.19 -1.26
CA MET A 2 1.11 -17.30 0.21
C MET A 2 -0.26 -17.83 0.68
N VAL A 3 -1.18 -18.14 -0.23
CA VAL A 3 -2.48 -18.73 0.10
C VAL A 3 -2.52 -20.13 -0.52
N SER A 4 -2.85 -21.13 0.30
CA SER A 4 -3.10 -22.49 -0.17
C SER A 4 -4.23 -22.47 -1.21
N LYS A 5 -4.20 -23.36 -2.21
CA LYS A 5 -5.22 -23.43 -3.28
C LYS A 5 -6.67 -23.51 -2.76
N THR A 6 -6.85 -23.87 -1.49
CA THR A 6 -8.14 -24.22 -0.89
C THR A 6 -8.83 -23.09 -0.12
N GLY A 7 -8.30 -21.85 -0.09
CA GLY A 7 -9.01 -20.65 0.42
C GLY A 7 -9.39 -20.62 1.91
N ARG A 8 -9.28 -21.75 2.64
CA ARG A 8 -9.74 -21.91 4.03
C ARG A 8 -8.85 -21.23 5.08
N ASN A 9 -7.61 -20.91 4.75
CA ASN A 9 -6.61 -20.41 5.71
C ASN A 9 -6.28 -18.93 5.52
N TRP A 10 -7.15 -18.15 4.86
CA TRP A 10 -6.88 -16.73 4.57
C TRP A 10 -6.69 -15.89 5.84
N HIS A 11 -7.42 -16.23 6.91
CA HIS A 11 -7.37 -15.52 8.19
C HIS A 11 -5.98 -15.58 8.84
N LEU A 12 -5.28 -16.72 8.72
CA LEU A 12 -3.89 -16.86 9.18
C LEU A 12 -2.91 -16.00 8.38
N GLN A 13 -3.26 -15.64 7.15
CA GLN A 13 -2.41 -14.86 6.26
C GLN A 13 -2.61 -13.34 6.42
N ILE A 14 -3.61 -12.88 7.18
CA ILE A 14 -3.90 -11.45 7.35
C ILE A 14 -2.68 -10.70 7.90
N HIS A 15 -2.14 -11.14 9.03
CA HIS A 15 -1.02 -10.45 9.69
C HIS A 15 0.25 -10.43 8.82
N PRO A 16 0.72 -11.56 8.26
CA PRO A 16 1.88 -11.56 7.36
C PRO A 16 1.65 -10.70 6.12
N THR A 17 0.46 -10.77 5.53
CA THR A 17 0.13 -9.97 4.33
C THR A 17 0.13 -8.49 4.64
N LEU A 18 -0.44 -8.09 5.78
CA LEU A 18 -0.48 -6.70 6.22
C LEU A 18 0.93 -6.19 6.56
N TRP A 19 1.77 -7.02 7.18
CA TRP A 19 3.17 -6.69 7.44
C TRP A 19 3.92 -6.44 6.14
N ALA A 20 3.87 -7.39 5.20
CA ALA A 20 4.49 -7.24 3.88
C ALA A 20 3.96 -6.01 3.13
N TYR A 21 2.65 -5.75 3.22
CA TYR A 21 2.02 -4.54 2.66
C TYR A 21 2.66 -3.28 3.25
N ARG A 22 2.87 -3.21 4.56
CA ARG A 22 3.40 -2.02 5.26
C ARG A 22 4.90 -1.79 5.05
N THR A 23 5.68 -2.85 4.88
CA THR A 23 7.15 -2.78 4.75
C THR A 23 7.67 -2.83 3.31
N SER A 24 6.80 -3.11 2.33
CA SER A 24 7.18 -3.11 0.91
C SER A 24 6.94 -1.75 0.25
N ILE A 25 7.89 -1.32 -0.58
CA ILE A 25 7.76 -0.10 -1.39
C ILE A 25 6.62 -0.26 -2.38
N ARG A 26 5.76 0.76 -2.48
CA ARG A 26 4.61 0.73 -3.37
C ARG A 26 4.83 1.56 -4.61
N THR A 27 4.56 0.97 -5.77
CA THR A 27 4.67 1.64 -7.07
C THR A 27 3.89 2.96 -7.14
N PRO A 28 2.69 3.11 -6.55
CA PRO A 28 1.97 4.38 -6.60
C PRO A 28 2.63 5.49 -5.78
N THR A 29 3.22 5.19 -4.63
CA THR A 29 3.77 6.22 -3.71
C THR A 29 5.29 6.33 -3.79
N GLY A 30 5.99 5.31 -4.29
CA GLY A 30 7.44 5.18 -4.28
C GLY A 30 8.05 4.99 -2.88
N ALA A 31 7.24 4.75 -1.85
CA ALA A 31 7.67 4.59 -0.47
C ALA A 31 6.94 3.42 0.21
N THR A 32 7.45 2.98 1.36
CA THR A 32 6.76 2.01 2.22
C THR A 32 5.62 2.71 2.98
N PRO A 33 4.43 2.09 3.13
CA PRO A 33 3.37 2.70 3.92
C PRO A 33 3.76 2.98 5.37
N TYR A 34 4.60 2.13 5.97
CA TYR A 34 5.09 2.32 7.34
C TYR A 34 5.89 3.62 7.49
N SER A 35 6.81 3.90 6.55
CA SER A 35 7.67 5.08 6.65
C SER A 35 6.93 6.40 6.45
N LEU A 36 5.85 6.42 5.68
CA LEU A 36 4.99 7.61 5.54
C LEU A 36 4.20 7.94 6.81
N VAL A 37 3.94 6.94 7.66
CA VAL A 37 3.24 7.13 8.93
C VAL A 37 4.21 7.49 10.05
N TYR A 38 5.29 6.72 10.20
CA TYR A 38 6.19 6.80 11.36
C TYR A 38 7.52 7.53 11.11
N GLY A 39 7.76 7.99 9.89
CA GLY A 39 8.98 8.71 9.49
C GLY A 39 10.18 7.85 9.15
N THR A 40 10.20 6.58 9.57
CA THR A 40 11.30 5.65 9.35
C THR A 40 10.84 4.31 8.83
N GLU A 41 11.73 3.57 8.19
CA GLU A 41 11.44 2.20 7.78
C GLU A 41 11.21 1.29 9.00
N ALA A 42 10.28 0.35 8.86
CA ALA A 42 10.01 -0.64 9.91
C ALA A 42 11.27 -1.44 10.22
N ILE A 43 11.44 -1.78 11.49
CA ILE A 43 12.44 -2.77 11.92
C ILE A 43 11.85 -4.15 11.62
N ILE A 44 12.56 -4.94 10.83
CA ILE A 44 12.11 -6.28 10.44
C ILE A 44 12.48 -7.26 11.57
N PRO A 45 11.68 -8.29 11.88
CA PRO A 45 12.03 -9.26 12.92
C PRO A 45 13.44 -9.85 12.78
N LEU A 46 13.89 -10.09 11.55
CA LEU A 46 15.24 -10.55 11.26
C LEU A 46 16.33 -9.60 11.76
N GLU A 47 16.10 -8.28 11.71
CA GLU A 47 17.05 -7.28 12.23
C GLU A 47 17.15 -7.33 13.76
N VAL A 48 16.14 -7.87 14.45
CA VAL A 48 16.10 -8.05 15.91
C VAL A 48 16.77 -9.36 16.30
N GLU A 49 16.46 -10.45 15.59
CA GLU A 49 17.09 -11.77 15.81
C GLU A 49 18.58 -11.74 15.51
N LEU A 50 18.98 -10.99 14.48
CA LEU A 50 20.36 -10.71 14.13
C LEU A 50 20.59 -9.21 14.31
N PRO A 51 21.12 -8.77 15.48
CA PRO A 51 21.23 -7.36 15.84
C PRO A 51 21.84 -6.53 14.71
N SER A 52 20.97 -5.88 13.95
CA SER A 52 21.40 -5.09 12.81
C SER A 52 22.07 -3.81 13.29
N LEU A 53 22.88 -3.18 12.43
CA LEU A 53 23.52 -1.90 12.75
C LEU A 53 22.49 -0.84 13.20
N ARG A 54 21.27 -0.87 12.63
CA ARG A 54 20.19 0.07 13.00
C ARG A 54 19.74 -0.12 14.45
N ILE A 55 19.66 -1.37 14.93
CA ILE A 55 19.28 -1.67 16.32
C ILE A 55 20.44 -1.37 17.26
N SER A 56 21.64 -1.84 16.93
CA SER A 56 22.83 -1.59 17.74
C SER A 56 23.10 -0.09 17.92
N LEU A 57 22.94 0.70 16.85
CA LEU A 57 23.08 2.15 16.91
C LEU A 57 21.94 2.80 17.71
N ARG A 58 20.71 2.31 17.56
CA ARG A 58 19.58 2.81 18.35
C ARG A 58 19.78 2.55 19.84
N ASP A 59 20.12 1.33 20.23
CA ASP A 59 20.33 0.97 21.64
C ASP A 59 21.54 1.70 22.25
N TYR A 60 22.58 1.96 21.44
CA TYR A 60 23.75 2.75 21.84
C TYR A 60 23.39 4.23 22.04
N LEU A 61 22.61 4.80 21.13
CA LEU A 61 22.30 6.24 21.11
C LEU A 61 21.03 6.62 21.89
N ASP A 62 20.16 5.69 22.31
CA ASP A 62 18.88 6.01 22.98
C ASP A 62 19.06 6.81 24.29
N LYS A 63 20.29 6.84 24.84
CA LYS A 63 20.70 7.59 26.04
C LYS A 63 21.41 8.92 25.73
N ASP A 64 21.63 9.21 24.46
CA ASP A 64 22.40 10.35 23.97
C ASP A 64 21.48 11.43 23.40
N GLU A 65 21.77 12.70 23.66
CA GLU A 65 20.99 13.83 23.12
C GLU A 65 21.08 13.89 21.59
N ASP A 66 22.20 13.43 21.03
CA ASP A 66 22.43 13.37 19.59
C ASP A 66 21.39 12.49 18.86
N TYR A 67 20.91 11.42 19.51
CA TYR A 67 19.83 10.59 18.96
C TYR A 67 18.53 11.34 18.83
N ARG A 68 18.18 12.13 19.86
CA ARG A 68 16.93 12.89 19.89
C ARG A 68 16.93 13.93 18.79
N VAL A 69 18.06 14.61 18.60
CA VAL A 69 18.25 15.58 17.50
C VAL A 69 18.13 14.90 16.14
N ALA A 70 18.80 13.75 15.93
CA ALA A 70 18.68 12.99 14.68
C ALA A 70 17.24 12.54 14.41
N ARG A 71 16.54 12.06 15.45
CA ARG A 71 15.14 11.63 15.35
C ARG A 71 14.20 12.78 15.02
N LEU A 72 14.44 13.97 15.57
CA LEU A 72 13.65 15.16 15.24
C LEU A 72 13.88 15.60 13.78
N ALA A 73 15.12 15.55 13.29
CA ALA A 73 15.44 15.86 11.90
C ALA A 73 14.76 14.86 10.92
N GLU A 74 14.71 13.57 11.25
CA GLU A 74 13.94 12.59 10.46
C GLU A 74 12.45 12.91 10.38
N LEU A 75 11.87 13.39 11.49
CA LEU A 75 10.46 13.76 11.55
C LEU A 75 10.18 15.06 10.80
N GLU A 76 11.10 16.01 10.78
CA GLU A 76 10.99 17.22 9.96
C GLU A 76 10.95 16.88 8.46
N LEU A 77 11.80 15.95 8.02
CA LEU A 77 11.82 15.47 6.63
C LEU A 77 10.57 14.65 6.24
N LEU A 78 9.75 14.23 7.21
CA LEU A 78 8.59 13.38 6.98
C LEU A 78 7.56 14.03 6.06
N ASP A 79 7.31 15.32 6.23
CA ASP A 79 6.30 16.02 5.45
C ASP A 79 6.75 16.19 3.99
N GLU A 80 8.04 16.43 3.74
CA GLU A 80 8.59 16.43 2.38
C GLU A 80 8.42 15.06 1.70
N ARG A 81 8.67 13.97 2.43
CA ARG A 81 8.48 12.60 1.92
C ARG A 81 7.01 12.34 1.59
N ARG A 82 6.08 12.81 2.43
CA ARG A 82 4.63 12.70 2.19
C ARG A 82 4.21 13.47 0.95
N ILE A 83 4.70 14.71 0.78
CA ILE A 83 4.44 15.51 -0.43
C ILE A 83 4.96 14.80 -1.68
N ARG A 84 6.18 14.26 -1.62
CA ARG A 84 6.76 13.47 -2.74
C ARG A 84 5.90 12.24 -3.07
N ALA A 85 5.45 11.51 -2.04
CA ALA A 85 4.59 10.35 -2.22
C ALA A 85 3.22 10.72 -2.84
N LEU A 86 2.64 11.85 -2.44
CA LEU A 86 1.40 12.37 -3.05
C LEU A 86 1.60 12.73 -4.53
N ASN A 87 2.72 13.37 -4.86
CA ASN A 87 3.05 13.70 -6.24
C ASN A 87 3.20 12.42 -7.11
N HIS A 88 3.91 11.41 -6.61
CA HIS A 88 3.98 10.10 -7.27
C HIS A 88 2.60 9.47 -7.46
N LEU A 89 1.76 9.51 -6.43
CA LEU A 89 0.42 8.93 -6.48
C LEU A 89 -0.44 9.59 -7.55
N LYS A 90 -0.37 10.93 -7.66
CA LYS A 90 -1.09 11.69 -8.69
C LYS A 90 -0.62 11.32 -10.10
N VAL A 91 0.70 11.21 -10.31
CA VAL A 91 1.26 10.78 -11.60
C VAL A 91 0.83 9.35 -11.93
N TYR A 92 0.87 8.45 -10.95
CA TYR A 92 0.44 7.06 -11.10
C TYR A 92 -1.05 6.98 -11.48
N GLN A 93 -1.92 7.68 -10.75
CA GLN A 93 -3.36 7.74 -11.05
C GLN A 93 -3.61 8.27 -12.45
N ASN A 94 -2.96 9.37 -12.85
CA ASN A 94 -3.08 9.90 -14.21
C ASN A 94 -2.67 8.87 -15.27
N ARG A 95 -1.58 8.12 -15.04
CA ARG A 95 -1.14 7.05 -15.94
C ARG A 95 -2.17 5.93 -16.04
N VAL A 96 -2.73 5.49 -14.91
CA VAL A 96 -3.76 4.44 -14.88
C VAL A 96 -5.05 4.91 -15.56
N SER A 97 -5.52 6.11 -15.25
CA SER A 97 -6.72 6.70 -15.87
C SER A 97 -6.56 6.86 -17.37
N ARG A 98 -5.38 7.28 -17.86
CA ARG A 98 -5.09 7.36 -19.30
C ARG A 98 -5.14 5.98 -19.96
N GLY A 99 -4.59 4.95 -19.32
CA GLY A 99 -4.66 3.58 -19.82
C GLY A 99 -6.09 3.05 -19.89
N TYR A 100 -6.89 3.30 -18.85
CA TYR A 100 -8.30 2.93 -18.80
C TYR A 100 -9.12 3.68 -19.86
N ASN A 101 -9.03 5.02 -19.89
CA ASN A 101 -9.80 5.87 -20.80
C ASN A 101 -9.47 5.59 -22.27
N LYS A 102 -8.25 5.16 -22.60
CA LYS A 102 -7.90 4.75 -23.97
C LYS A 102 -8.73 3.56 -24.46
N CYS A 103 -9.16 2.69 -23.56
CA CYS A 103 -9.95 1.49 -23.89
C CYS A 103 -11.47 1.73 -23.76
N ILE A 104 -11.90 2.90 -23.29
CA ILE A 104 -13.32 3.24 -23.20
C ILE A 104 -13.78 3.78 -24.55
N ILE A 105 -14.79 3.11 -25.12
CA ILE A 105 -15.53 3.64 -26.27
C ILE A 105 -16.62 4.54 -25.68
N HIS A 106 -16.53 5.84 -25.96
CA HIS A 106 -17.58 6.77 -25.55
C HIS A 106 -18.84 6.49 -26.37
N ARG A 107 -19.99 6.41 -25.69
CA ARG A 107 -21.31 6.28 -26.30
C ARG A 107 -22.22 7.30 -25.64
N GLU A 108 -22.82 8.14 -26.47
CA GLU A 108 -23.91 9.03 -26.08
C GLU A 108 -25.23 8.30 -26.32
N PHE A 109 -26.25 8.59 -25.50
CA PHE A 109 -27.57 7.96 -25.58
C PHE A 109 -28.64 9.04 -25.50
N ASP A 110 -29.65 8.94 -26.37
CA ASP A 110 -30.76 9.86 -26.44
C ASP A 110 -32.05 9.26 -25.85
N VAL A 111 -33.03 10.13 -25.59
CA VAL A 111 -34.35 9.71 -25.10
C VAL A 111 -35.04 8.90 -26.19
N GLY A 112 -35.26 7.60 -25.91
CA GLY A 112 -35.83 6.64 -26.85
C GLY A 112 -34.88 5.49 -27.22
N ASP A 113 -33.59 5.62 -26.90
CA ASP A 113 -32.60 4.57 -27.14
C ASP A 113 -32.82 3.36 -26.23
N LEU A 114 -32.82 2.16 -26.84
CA LEU A 114 -32.87 0.90 -26.12
C LEU A 114 -31.46 0.51 -25.68
N VAL A 115 -31.18 0.65 -24.38
CA VAL A 115 -29.92 0.25 -23.77
C VAL A 115 -30.09 -0.97 -22.87
N LEU A 116 -29.08 -1.85 -22.89
CA LEU A 116 -29.04 -2.99 -21.99
C LEU A 116 -28.60 -2.53 -20.61
N LYS A 117 -29.53 -2.61 -19.64
CA LYS A 117 -29.22 -2.41 -18.23
C LYS A 117 -28.57 -3.66 -17.67
N GLU A 118 -27.46 -3.49 -16.95
CA GLU A 118 -26.86 -4.58 -16.20
C GLU A 118 -27.84 -5.11 -15.13
N ASN A 119 -28.24 -6.37 -15.27
CA ASN A 119 -29.15 -7.03 -14.34
C ASN A 119 -28.36 -7.60 -13.15
N GLN A 120 -28.29 -6.85 -12.05
CA GLN A 120 -27.57 -7.28 -10.83
C GLN A 120 -28.13 -8.55 -10.15
N LYS A 121 -29.29 -9.05 -10.57
CA LYS A 121 -29.95 -10.24 -9.99
C LYS A 121 -29.35 -11.59 -10.43
N ASN A 122 -28.54 -11.62 -11.49
CA ASN A 122 -27.98 -12.88 -12.03
C ASN A 122 -26.61 -13.25 -11.43
N THR A 123 -25.95 -12.34 -10.69
CA THR A 123 -24.63 -12.62 -10.10
C THR A 123 -24.72 -13.32 -8.73
N THR A 124 -25.92 -13.39 -8.14
CA THR A 124 -26.17 -14.06 -6.85
C THR A 124 -26.43 -15.56 -7.00
N LYS A 125 -27.00 -16.02 -8.14
CA LYS A 125 -27.30 -17.44 -8.34
C LYS A 125 -26.07 -18.32 -8.64
N ASP A 126 -24.98 -17.73 -9.13
CA ASP A 126 -23.72 -18.45 -9.35
C ASP A 126 -22.83 -18.54 -8.10
N ARG A 127 -23.16 -17.81 -7.03
CA ARG A 127 -22.42 -17.90 -5.74
C ARG A 127 -22.99 -18.94 -4.78
N GLU A 128 -24.19 -19.45 -5.00
CA GLU A 128 -24.82 -20.49 -4.16
C GLU A 128 -24.58 -21.93 -4.67
N LYS A 129 -23.81 -22.10 -5.75
CA LYS A 129 -23.39 -23.42 -6.25
C LYS A 129 -21.87 -23.56 -6.23
N LYS A 130 -21.27 -23.56 -5.05
CA LYS A 130 -19.96 -24.19 -4.79
C LYS A 130 -19.76 -24.53 -3.33
#